data_AF-A0A8C1MRN8-F1
#
_entry.id   AF-A0A8C1MRN8-F1
#
_cell.length_a   1.000
_cell.length_b   1.000
_cell.length_c   1.000
_cell.angle_alpha   90.00
_cell.angle_beta   90.00
_cell.angle_gamma   90.00
#
_symmetry.space_group_name_H-M   'P 1'
#
loop_
_entity.id
_entity.type
_entity.pdbx_description
1 polymer ?
#
loop_
_entity_poly.entity_id
_entity_poly.type
_entity_poly.pdbx_seq_one_letter_code
_entity_poly.pdbx_strand_id
1 'polypeptide(L)'
;FNREENRNTQTALKFILHLNMQVASCFLLSSSEPDWVSVTLGVFVCQGCSLIHRSIESLSQVKSVLQDTFEDKEVEFITSMGNEAAKAKYEQLAPPFYHRPSHTDCRILREQWIRAKYERQEFIHIEKQEPYSAGYREGFLWKRGRDNGQFLSRKFILSERERALKYFNKHDAREPKAIMRIETLNATFQPAKIGNPCGLQITYLRDNSTRNIFVYHEDSKEMVDWFTAIRAARFHYQKVAFPGANDEDLVPRLTRNFMKEGFMEKTGPRHTEGFKKRWFTMDDRRLMYFKDPLDAYARGEVFIGSKENRYTVVAGLPPSIQGYHWKYGITIGTPDRKFLFACETEAEQKDWIAAFQRVVNRPMMPQEYAVEAYFKHKP
;
A
#
# COMPACT_ATOMS: atom_id res chain seq x y z
N PHE A 1 -47.17 16.37 12.13
CA PHE A 1 -46.28 15.93 13.22
C PHE A 1 -44.92 15.44 12.71
N ASN A 2 -44.79 14.47 11.79
CA ASN A 2 -43.47 13.88 11.45
C ASN A 2 -42.44 14.69 10.63
N ARG A 3 -42.78 15.80 9.96
CA ARG A 3 -41.79 16.50 9.07
C ARG A 3 -40.86 17.46 9.80
N GLU A 4 -41.33 18.06 10.88
CA GLU A 4 -40.59 19.08 11.64
C GLU A 4 -39.65 18.41 12.66
N GLU A 5 -40.14 17.36 13.32
CA GLU A 5 -39.36 16.50 14.21
C GLU A 5 -38.22 15.80 13.48
N ASN A 6 -38.48 15.26 12.28
CA ASN A 6 -37.44 14.68 11.43
C ASN A 6 -36.43 15.71 10.89
N ARG A 7 -36.84 16.98 10.72
CA ARG A 7 -35.89 18.06 10.41
C ARG A 7 -35.01 18.39 11.62
N ASN A 8 -35.53 18.30 12.83
CA ASN A 8 -34.79 18.57 14.06
C ASN A 8 -33.76 17.45 14.33
N THR A 9 -34.11 16.18 14.15
CA THR A 9 -33.17 15.05 14.31
C THR A 9 -32.07 15.04 13.24
N GLN A 10 -32.40 15.35 11.97
CA GLN A 10 -31.39 15.53 10.92
C GLN A 10 -30.48 16.73 11.21
N THR A 11 -31.00 17.81 11.79
CA THR A 11 -30.19 18.96 12.20
C THR A 11 -29.28 18.61 13.37
N ALA A 12 -29.76 17.83 14.34
CA ALA A 12 -28.96 17.32 15.45
C ALA A 12 -27.83 16.40 14.96
N LEU A 13 -28.10 15.46 14.04
CA LEU A 13 -27.07 14.62 13.45
C LEU A 13 -26.06 15.41 12.62
N LYS A 14 -26.51 16.41 11.85
CA LYS A 14 -25.59 17.34 11.16
C LYS A 14 -24.73 18.12 12.16
N PHE A 15 -25.32 18.56 13.27
CA PHE A 15 -24.60 19.26 14.33
C PHE A 15 -23.59 18.34 15.03
N ILE A 16 -23.95 17.07 15.30
CA ILE A 16 -23.04 16.04 15.81
C ILE A 16 -21.93 15.76 14.80
N LEU A 17 -22.25 15.68 13.51
CA LEU A 17 -21.26 15.50 12.44
C LEU A 17 -20.28 16.68 12.41
N HIS A 18 -20.80 17.90 12.53
CA HIS A 18 -20.04 19.16 12.50
C HIS A 18 -19.24 19.44 13.78
N LEU A 19 -19.78 19.13 14.97
CA LEU A 19 -19.03 19.16 16.24
C LEU A 19 -17.93 18.11 16.23
N ASN A 20 -18.22 16.93 15.68
CA ASN A 20 -17.21 15.92 15.47
C ASN A 20 -16.31 16.24 14.27
N MET A 21 -16.50 17.29 13.44
CA MET A 21 -15.63 17.56 12.27
C MET A 21 -14.18 17.91 12.61
N GLN A 22 -13.87 18.26 13.86
CA GLN A 22 -12.47 18.32 14.30
C GLN A 22 -11.82 16.92 14.43
N VAL A 23 -12.63 15.85 14.34
CA VAL A 23 -12.28 14.42 14.49
C VAL A 23 -12.92 13.51 13.41
N ALA A 24 -13.88 14.01 12.62
CA ALA A 24 -14.72 13.27 11.67
C ALA A 24 -14.07 13.25 10.28
N SER A 25 -12.82 12.82 10.26
CA SER A 25 -12.43 11.89 9.22
C SER A 25 -13.44 10.74 9.23
N CYS A 26 -13.94 10.29 8.07
CA CYS A 26 -14.50 8.93 8.01
C CYS A 26 -13.53 8.04 8.78
N PHE A 27 -14.01 7.04 9.53
CA PHE A 27 -13.15 6.23 10.40
C PHE A 27 -11.87 5.67 9.70
N LEU A 28 -11.83 5.68 8.34
CA LEU A 28 -10.70 5.33 7.47
C LEU A 28 -10.07 6.50 6.67
N LEU A 29 -10.65 7.70 6.65
CA LEU A 29 -10.37 8.74 5.66
C LEU A 29 -10.22 10.12 6.30
N SER A 30 -8.99 10.59 6.43
CA SER A 30 -8.64 11.95 6.84
C SER A 30 -9.11 13.07 5.89
N SER A 31 -9.96 12.79 4.90
CA SER A 31 -10.24 13.74 3.80
C SER A 31 -11.61 13.63 3.11
N SER A 32 -12.54 12.77 3.54
CA SER A 32 -13.91 12.77 3.00
C SER A 32 -14.92 12.92 4.13
N GLU A 33 -15.79 13.92 4.02
CA GLU A 33 -16.87 14.15 4.97
C GLU A 33 -17.76 12.89 5.05
N PRO A 34 -17.95 12.30 6.24
CA PRO A 34 -18.83 11.16 6.39
C PRO A 34 -20.27 11.61 6.16
N ASP A 35 -20.96 10.95 5.24
CA ASP A 35 -22.36 11.21 4.86
C ASP A 35 -23.30 10.05 5.24
N TRP A 36 -22.73 8.98 5.83
CA TRP A 36 -23.45 7.80 6.30
C TRP A 36 -23.13 7.52 7.77
N VAL A 37 -24.04 6.80 8.42
CA VAL A 37 -23.87 6.33 9.79
C VAL A 37 -24.30 4.87 9.90
N SER A 38 -23.54 4.06 10.64
CA SER A 38 -24.02 2.77 11.11
C SER A 38 -24.82 2.98 12.39
N VAL A 39 -26.13 2.78 12.33
CA VAL A 39 -27.04 3.02 13.47
C VAL A 39 -26.92 1.94 14.56
N THR A 40 -26.30 0.81 14.22
CA THR A 40 -26.09 -0.34 15.12
C THR A 40 -24.70 -0.33 15.75
N LEU A 41 -23.70 0.22 15.06
CA LEU A 41 -22.35 0.39 15.60
C LEU A 41 -22.09 1.80 16.15
N GLY A 42 -22.93 2.78 15.83
CA GLY A 42 -22.81 4.17 16.28
C GLY A 42 -21.65 4.93 15.64
N VAL A 43 -21.23 4.54 14.43
CA VAL A 43 -20.05 5.11 13.73
C VAL A 43 -20.43 5.83 12.45
N PHE A 44 -19.82 7.00 12.24
CA PHE A 44 -19.92 7.78 11.01
C PHE A 44 -18.89 7.31 9.98
N VAL A 45 -19.37 7.06 8.77
CA VAL A 45 -18.59 6.48 7.66
C VAL A 45 -18.90 7.21 6.36
N CYS A 46 -17.99 7.19 5.40
CA CYS A 46 -18.27 7.70 4.06
C CYS A 46 -19.12 6.72 3.25
N GLN A 47 -19.66 7.18 2.13
CA GLN A 47 -20.35 6.36 1.14
C GLN A 47 -19.58 5.09 0.74
N GLY A 48 -18.27 5.20 0.47
CA GLY A 48 -17.45 4.05 0.07
C GLY A 48 -17.33 2.97 1.16
N CYS A 49 -17.34 3.36 2.43
CA CYS A 49 -17.32 2.43 3.57
C CYS A 49 -18.72 1.90 3.88
N SER A 50 -19.77 2.69 3.68
CA SER A 50 -21.15 2.23 3.91
C SER A 50 -21.49 1.02 3.02
N LEU A 51 -20.98 0.98 1.79
CA LEU A 51 -21.09 -0.19 0.90
C LEU A 51 -20.43 -1.45 1.47
N ILE A 52 -19.32 -1.31 2.19
CA ILE A 52 -18.65 -2.44 2.85
C ILE A 52 -19.45 -2.85 4.09
N HIS A 53 -19.92 -1.89 4.88
CA HIS A 53 -20.77 -2.17 6.05
C HIS A 53 -22.05 -2.92 5.68
N ARG A 54 -22.64 -2.65 4.50
CA ARG A 54 -23.78 -3.45 3.98
C ARG A 54 -23.44 -4.93 3.78
N SER A 55 -22.18 -5.26 3.47
CA SER A 55 -21.76 -6.68 3.36
C SER A 55 -21.66 -7.42 4.69
N ILE A 56 -21.88 -6.73 5.81
CA ILE A 56 -22.00 -7.28 7.18
C ILE A 56 -23.31 -6.79 7.84
N GLU A 57 -24.41 -6.77 7.08
CA GLU A 57 -25.72 -6.24 7.48
C GLU A 57 -26.28 -6.80 8.80
N SER A 58 -25.95 -8.04 9.15
CA SER A 58 -26.32 -8.64 10.44
C SER A 58 -25.71 -7.93 11.65
N LEU A 59 -24.60 -7.21 11.45
CA LEU A 59 -23.86 -6.48 12.49
C LEU A 59 -23.93 -4.96 12.30
N SER A 60 -24.03 -4.50 11.05
CA SER A 60 -23.98 -3.08 10.72
C SER A 60 -25.07 -2.67 9.73
N GLN A 61 -26.14 -2.09 10.27
CA GLN A 61 -27.15 -1.39 9.50
C GLN A 61 -26.74 0.07 9.27
N VAL A 62 -26.73 0.51 8.02
CA VAL A 62 -26.30 1.87 7.64
C VAL A 62 -27.44 2.71 7.09
N LYS A 63 -27.46 4.00 7.48
CA LYS A 63 -28.38 5.02 7.00
C LYS A 63 -27.61 6.24 6.47
N SER A 64 -28.14 6.89 5.44
CA SER A 64 -27.66 8.16 4.91
C SER A 64 -28.11 9.29 5.84
N VAL A 65 -27.15 10.09 6.33
CA VAL A 65 -27.42 11.20 7.24
C VAL A 65 -28.32 12.25 6.58
N LEU A 66 -28.25 12.38 5.25
CA LEU A 66 -28.98 13.40 4.49
C LEU A 66 -30.33 12.91 3.97
N GLN A 67 -30.51 11.61 3.75
CA GLN A 67 -31.67 11.08 3.03
C GLN A 67 -32.62 10.27 3.92
N ASP A 68 -32.11 9.62 4.96
CA ASP A 68 -32.91 8.72 5.78
C ASP A 68 -33.50 9.42 7.02
N THR A 69 -34.49 8.75 7.61
CA THR A 69 -35.12 9.15 8.87
C THR A 69 -34.54 8.37 10.03
N PHE A 70 -34.37 9.07 11.16
CA PHE A 70 -33.76 8.52 12.38
C PHE A 70 -34.75 8.54 13.53
N GLU A 71 -34.78 7.45 14.29
CA GLU A 71 -35.50 7.38 15.56
C GLU A 71 -34.66 8.01 16.68
N ASP A 72 -35.30 8.59 17.70
CA ASP A 72 -34.58 9.28 18.78
C ASP A 72 -33.56 8.38 19.48
N LYS A 73 -33.91 7.12 19.75
CA LYS A 73 -32.98 6.12 20.32
C LYS A 73 -31.75 5.86 19.44
N GLU A 74 -31.88 5.97 18.11
CA GLU A 74 -30.75 5.81 17.19
C GLU A 74 -29.82 7.02 17.34
N VAL A 75 -30.38 8.23 17.38
CA VAL A 75 -29.62 9.47 17.57
C VAL A 75 -28.90 9.49 18.92
N GLU A 76 -29.57 9.09 20.00
CA GLU A 76 -28.97 8.97 21.33
C GLU A 76 -27.80 7.97 21.33
N PHE A 77 -27.99 6.78 20.76
CA PHE A 77 -26.93 5.77 20.67
C PHE A 77 -25.73 6.26 19.85
N ILE A 78 -25.97 6.83 18.67
CA ILE A 78 -24.93 7.42 17.81
C ILE A 78 -24.15 8.49 18.56
N THR A 79 -24.84 9.34 19.32
CA THR A 79 -24.23 10.41 20.12
C THR A 79 -23.36 9.85 21.24
N SER A 80 -23.83 8.80 21.92
CA SER A 80 -23.09 8.15 23.01
C SER A 80 -21.85 7.38 22.55
N MET A 81 -21.86 6.87 21.32
CA MET A 81 -20.77 6.07 20.76
C MET A 81 -19.81 6.94 19.95
N GLY A 82 -20.25 7.46 18.80
CA GLY A 82 -19.40 8.20 17.88
C GLY A 82 -18.15 7.45 17.41
N ASN A 83 -17.33 8.12 16.59
CA ASN A 83 -16.11 7.51 16.05
C ASN A 83 -15.01 7.37 17.11
N GLU A 84 -14.94 8.28 18.09
CA GLU A 84 -13.91 8.26 19.13
C GLU A 84 -14.11 7.11 20.11
N ALA A 85 -15.32 6.94 20.68
CA ALA A 85 -15.55 5.82 21.59
C ALA A 85 -15.53 4.48 20.83
N ALA A 86 -15.97 4.45 19.57
CA ALA A 86 -15.81 3.26 18.73
C ALA A 86 -14.33 2.93 18.48
N LYS A 87 -13.46 3.92 18.27
CA LYS A 87 -12.01 3.68 18.15
C LYS A 87 -11.45 3.16 19.47
N ALA A 88 -11.79 3.78 20.59
CA ALA A 88 -11.37 3.33 21.91
C ALA A 88 -11.81 1.89 22.21
N LYS A 89 -13.01 1.48 21.76
CA LYS A 89 -13.54 0.13 21.95
C LYS A 89 -12.98 -0.90 20.96
N TYR A 90 -13.06 -0.60 19.66
CA TYR A 90 -12.80 -1.57 18.58
C TYR A 90 -11.37 -1.54 18.05
N GLU A 91 -10.51 -0.63 18.53
CA GLU A 91 -9.07 -0.60 18.21
C GLU A 91 -8.16 -0.68 19.44
N GLN A 92 -8.70 -0.98 20.64
CA GLN A 92 -7.94 -0.96 21.90
C GLN A 92 -6.65 -1.79 21.87
N LEU A 93 -6.67 -2.96 21.22
CA LEU A 93 -5.53 -3.87 21.10
C LEU A 93 -5.03 -3.95 19.65
N ALA A 94 -5.24 -2.93 18.82
CA ALA A 94 -4.77 -2.93 17.44
C ALA A 94 -3.23 -2.81 17.39
N PRO A 95 -2.49 -3.81 16.88
CA PRO A 95 -1.03 -3.78 16.90
C PRO A 95 -0.46 -2.59 16.10
N PRO A 96 0.69 -2.01 16.52
CA PRO A 96 1.34 -0.93 15.78
C PRO A 96 1.64 -1.30 14.32
N PHE A 97 2.00 -2.56 14.07
CA PHE A 97 2.31 -3.08 12.74
C PHE A 97 1.07 -3.36 11.87
N TYR A 98 -0.16 -3.36 12.41
CA TYR A 98 -1.36 -3.58 11.59
C TYR A 98 -1.58 -2.38 10.65
N HIS A 99 -1.81 -2.65 9.35
CA HIS A 99 -2.01 -1.57 8.38
C HIS A 99 -3.39 -0.92 8.57
N ARG A 100 -3.40 0.36 8.92
CA ARG A 100 -4.63 1.17 8.96
C ARG A 100 -4.88 1.75 7.57
N PRO A 101 -5.89 1.27 6.83
CA PRO A 101 -6.08 1.67 5.44
C PRO A 101 -6.60 3.10 5.32
N SER A 102 -6.17 3.77 4.25
CA SER A 102 -6.63 5.09 3.81
C SER A 102 -7.58 5.00 2.60
N HIS A 103 -8.08 6.14 2.10
CA HIS A 103 -8.99 6.17 0.95
C HIS A 103 -8.35 5.71 -0.36
N THR A 104 -7.04 5.85 -0.48
CA THR A 104 -6.27 5.43 -1.66
C THR A 104 -5.93 3.95 -1.62
N ASP A 105 -6.12 3.27 -0.48
CA ASP A 105 -5.90 1.83 -0.37
C ASP A 105 -7.00 1.03 -1.10
N CYS A 106 -6.57 -0.09 -1.64
CA CYS A 106 -7.43 -1.03 -2.34
C CYS A 106 -8.58 -1.55 -1.47
N ARG A 107 -9.69 -1.95 -2.12
CA ARG A 107 -10.92 -2.38 -1.44
C ARG A 107 -10.69 -3.51 -0.43
N ILE A 108 -9.80 -4.47 -0.72
CA ILE A 108 -9.49 -5.58 0.19
C ILE A 108 -8.96 -5.11 1.54
N LEU A 109 -8.05 -4.14 1.57
CA LEU A 109 -7.51 -3.62 2.83
C LEU A 109 -8.58 -2.90 3.65
N ARG A 110 -9.41 -2.07 3.00
CA ARG A 110 -10.53 -1.36 3.64
C ARG A 110 -11.60 -2.33 4.17
N GLU A 111 -11.96 -3.32 3.37
CA GLU A 111 -12.94 -4.34 3.75
C GLU A 111 -12.46 -5.18 4.92
N GLN A 112 -11.25 -5.73 4.84
CA GLN A 112 -10.73 -6.59 5.89
C GLN A 112 -10.46 -5.85 7.20
N TRP A 113 -10.18 -4.56 7.15
CA TRP A 113 -10.10 -3.73 8.36
C TRP A 113 -11.46 -3.51 9.04
N ILE A 114 -12.53 -3.26 8.26
CA ILE A 114 -13.90 -3.17 8.81
C ILE A 114 -14.31 -4.50 9.43
N ARG A 115 -14.09 -5.60 8.72
CA ARG A 115 -14.39 -6.95 9.22
C ARG A 115 -13.52 -7.32 10.45
N ALA A 116 -12.24 -6.97 10.48
CA ALA A 116 -11.36 -7.19 11.63
C ALA A 116 -11.88 -6.53 12.91
N LYS A 117 -12.32 -5.26 12.82
CA LYS A 117 -12.84 -4.51 13.97
C LYS A 117 -14.18 -5.01 14.46
N TYR A 118 -15.15 -5.16 13.56
CA TYR A 118 -16.56 -5.25 13.95
C TYR A 118 -17.10 -6.68 13.87
N GLU A 119 -16.72 -7.43 12.85
CA GLU A 119 -17.19 -8.80 12.62
C GLU A 119 -16.37 -9.81 13.41
N ARG A 120 -15.05 -9.73 13.31
CA ARG A 120 -14.13 -10.67 13.96
C ARG A 120 -13.65 -10.17 15.32
N GLN A 121 -13.73 -8.87 15.58
CA GLN A 121 -13.31 -8.22 16.82
C GLN A 121 -11.86 -8.59 17.21
N GLU A 122 -10.97 -8.62 16.22
CA GLU A 122 -9.56 -9.01 16.38
C GLU A 122 -8.80 -8.07 17.33
N PHE A 123 -9.20 -6.80 17.41
CA PHE A 123 -8.57 -5.81 18.29
C PHE A 123 -9.24 -5.68 19.65
N ILE A 124 -10.17 -6.58 19.96
CA ILE A 124 -10.74 -6.76 21.30
C ILE A 124 -10.19 -8.06 21.91
N HIS A 125 -10.00 -9.09 21.09
CA HIS A 125 -9.59 -10.43 21.48
C HIS A 125 -8.21 -10.77 20.94
N ILE A 126 -7.17 -10.65 21.78
CA ILE A 126 -5.76 -10.80 21.39
C ILE A 126 -5.45 -12.17 20.77
N GLU A 127 -6.15 -13.22 21.20
CA GLU A 127 -6.01 -14.58 20.68
C GLU A 127 -6.36 -14.70 19.20
N LYS A 128 -7.25 -13.83 18.69
CA LYS A 128 -7.61 -13.79 17.26
C LYS A 128 -6.51 -13.19 16.39
N GLN A 129 -5.49 -12.59 16.99
CA GLN A 129 -4.35 -11.98 16.30
C GLN A 129 -3.17 -12.96 16.10
N GLU A 130 -3.23 -14.15 16.72
CA GLU A 130 -2.19 -15.18 16.64
C GLU A 130 -1.76 -15.50 15.19
N PRO A 131 -2.69 -15.63 14.21
CA PRO A 131 -2.34 -16.03 12.84
C PRO A 131 -1.34 -15.11 12.13
N TYR A 132 -1.21 -13.86 12.57
CA TYR A 132 -0.27 -12.89 12.01
C TYR A 132 0.69 -12.28 13.05
N SER A 133 0.59 -12.64 14.33
CA SER A 133 1.40 -12.07 15.42
C SER A 133 2.34 -13.09 16.10
N ALA A 134 2.22 -14.38 15.81
CA ALA A 134 3.02 -15.43 16.44
C ALA A 134 4.52 -15.45 16.05
N GLY A 135 4.95 -14.61 15.11
CA GLY A 135 6.32 -14.62 14.56
C GLY A 135 6.65 -15.82 13.67
N TYR A 136 5.67 -16.70 13.43
CA TYR A 136 5.73 -17.80 12.48
C TYR A 136 4.38 -17.91 11.75
N ARG A 137 4.41 -18.06 10.43
CA ARG A 137 3.20 -18.32 9.63
C ARG A 137 3.56 -19.24 8.48
N GLU A 138 2.76 -20.28 8.27
CA GLU A 138 2.87 -21.14 7.09
C GLU A 138 1.50 -21.34 6.43
N GLY A 139 1.53 -21.65 5.15
CA GLY A 139 0.31 -21.83 4.37
C GLY A 139 0.59 -21.83 2.88
N PHE A 140 -0.46 -22.02 2.09
CA PHE A 140 -0.34 -22.06 0.65
C PHE A 140 -0.80 -20.74 0.04
N LEU A 141 -0.05 -20.27 -0.96
CA LEU A 141 -0.46 -19.15 -1.79
C LEU A 141 -0.39 -19.55 -3.26
N TRP A 142 -1.35 -19.06 -4.04
CA TRP A 142 -1.28 -19.13 -5.49
C TRP A 142 -0.18 -18.19 -5.97
N LYS A 143 0.91 -18.74 -6.47
CA LYS A 143 2.09 -17.98 -6.87
C LYS A 143 2.28 -18.02 -8.37
N ARG A 144 2.44 -16.84 -8.99
CA ARG A 144 2.79 -16.71 -10.41
C ARG A 144 4.18 -17.33 -10.69
N GLY A 145 4.25 -18.17 -11.71
CA GLY A 145 5.49 -18.68 -12.29
C GLY A 145 6.31 -17.55 -12.94
N ARG A 146 7.63 -17.76 -13.07
CA ARG A 146 8.54 -16.71 -13.55
C ARG A 146 8.26 -16.32 -15.00
N ASP A 147 8.13 -17.32 -15.87
CA ASP A 147 8.13 -17.12 -17.33
C ASP A 147 6.86 -17.65 -18.01
N ASN A 148 6.15 -18.60 -17.40
CA ASN A 148 4.96 -19.24 -17.99
C ASN A 148 3.64 -18.51 -17.69
N GLY A 149 3.68 -17.54 -16.78
CA GLY A 149 2.50 -16.79 -16.36
C GLY A 149 1.38 -17.59 -15.68
N GLN A 150 1.63 -18.83 -15.26
CA GLN A 150 0.63 -19.63 -14.54
C GLN A 150 0.75 -19.40 -13.03
N PHE A 151 -0.38 -19.35 -12.33
CA PHE A 151 -0.41 -19.40 -10.87
C PHE A 151 -0.47 -20.85 -10.42
N LEU A 152 0.42 -21.22 -9.50
CA LEU A 152 0.45 -22.56 -8.93
C LEU A 152 0.52 -22.45 -7.41
N SER A 153 -0.17 -23.35 -6.71
CA SER A 153 -0.14 -23.40 -5.25
C SER A 153 1.27 -23.74 -4.73
N ARG A 154 1.77 -22.94 -3.80
CA ARG A 154 3.12 -23.08 -3.21
C ARG A 154 3.03 -22.88 -1.70
N LYS A 155 3.72 -23.73 -0.93
CA LYS A 155 3.87 -23.53 0.51
C LYS A 155 4.81 -22.35 0.76
N PHE A 156 4.36 -21.39 1.54
CA PHE A 156 5.15 -20.29 2.08
C PHE A 156 5.33 -20.49 3.58
N ILE A 157 6.48 -20.04 4.09
CA ILE A 157 6.80 -20.01 5.52
C ILE A 157 7.46 -18.66 5.82
N LEU A 158 6.83 -17.86 6.65
CA LEU A 158 7.43 -16.67 7.26
C LEU A 158 7.92 -17.06 8.65
N SER A 159 9.20 -16.79 8.94
CA SER A 159 9.78 -17.02 10.26
C SER A 159 10.61 -15.81 10.68
N GLU A 160 10.24 -15.18 11.79
CA GLU A 160 11.02 -14.11 12.41
C GLU A 160 12.34 -14.64 12.97
N ARG A 161 12.32 -15.85 13.53
CA ARG A 161 13.52 -16.54 14.04
C ARG A 161 14.57 -16.73 12.95
N GLU A 162 14.13 -17.15 11.76
CA GLU A 162 15.03 -17.31 10.60
C GLU A 162 15.23 -16.03 9.79
N ARG A 163 14.56 -14.94 10.18
CA ARG A 163 14.59 -13.63 9.51
C ARG A 163 14.24 -13.69 8.01
N ALA A 164 13.34 -14.59 7.63
CA ALA A 164 13.05 -14.85 6.22
C ALA A 164 11.60 -15.25 5.93
N LEU A 165 11.14 -14.87 4.73
CA LEU A 165 10.02 -15.49 4.04
C LEU A 165 10.58 -16.50 3.03
N LYS A 166 10.16 -17.75 3.12
CA LYS A 166 10.58 -18.86 2.27
C LYS A 166 9.40 -19.39 1.49
N TYR A 167 9.65 -19.97 0.33
CA TYR A 167 8.64 -20.78 -0.35
C TYR A 167 9.24 -22.05 -0.97
N PHE A 168 8.39 -23.06 -1.10
CA PHE A 168 8.75 -24.38 -1.59
C PHE A 168 8.02 -24.63 -2.91
N ASN A 169 8.72 -25.22 -3.89
CA ASN A 169 8.14 -25.54 -5.20
C ASN A 169 7.23 -26.77 -5.18
N LYS A 170 7.48 -27.68 -4.23
CA LYS A 170 6.70 -28.90 -3.98
C LYS A 170 6.43 -28.99 -2.48
N HIS A 171 5.39 -29.73 -2.11
CA HIS A 171 4.98 -29.89 -0.71
C HIS A 171 6.01 -30.64 0.15
N ASP A 172 6.64 -31.64 -0.44
CA ASP A 172 7.62 -32.55 0.16
C ASP A 172 9.08 -32.06 0.02
N ALA A 173 9.28 -30.86 -0.53
CA ALA A 173 10.62 -30.32 -0.71
C ALA A 173 11.29 -30.04 0.64
N ARG A 174 12.45 -30.66 0.87
CA ARG A 174 13.26 -30.45 2.08
C ARG A 174 13.92 -29.07 2.13
N GLU A 175 14.20 -28.50 0.97
CA GLU A 175 14.86 -27.20 0.83
C GLU A 175 13.94 -26.15 0.19
N PRO A 176 13.98 -24.90 0.66
CA PRO A 176 13.19 -23.83 0.07
C PRO A 176 13.69 -23.49 -1.33
N LYS A 177 12.76 -23.24 -2.26
CA LYS A 177 13.10 -22.80 -3.62
C LYS A 177 13.68 -21.38 -3.63
N ALA A 178 13.28 -20.55 -2.67
CA ALA A 178 13.91 -19.26 -2.42
C ALA A 178 13.76 -18.87 -0.94
N ILE A 179 14.73 -18.09 -0.47
CA ILE A 179 14.76 -17.48 0.85
C ILE A 179 14.82 -15.96 0.65
N MET A 180 13.83 -15.24 1.16
CA MET A 180 13.69 -13.79 1.02
C MET A 180 13.90 -13.15 2.39
N ARG A 181 15.01 -12.40 2.55
CA ARG A 181 15.37 -11.78 3.84
C ARG A 181 14.39 -10.67 4.19
N ILE A 182 13.90 -10.69 5.43
CA ILE A 182 12.92 -9.71 5.95
C ILE A 182 13.40 -8.27 5.78
N GLU A 183 14.70 -8.03 6.00
CA GLU A 183 15.36 -6.73 5.82
C GLU A 183 15.04 -6.06 4.47
N THR A 184 15.11 -6.83 3.39
CA THR A 184 14.96 -6.32 2.00
C THR A 184 13.57 -6.55 1.41
N LEU A 185 12.72 -7.26 2.14
CA LEU A 185 11.38 -7.65 1.70
C LEU A 185 10.44 -6.44 1.65
N ASN A 186 9.65 -6.29 0.61
CA ASN A 186 8.52 -5.39 0.58
C ASN A 186 7.28 -6.13 0.08
N ALA A 187 6.11 -5.68 0.47
CA ALA A 187 4.83 -6.22 0.04
C ALA A 187 3.84 -5.08 -0.20
N THR A 188 3.13 -5.12 -1.33
CA THR A 188 2.12 -4.10 -1.67
C THR A 188 1.00 -4.76 -2.46
N PHE A 189 -0.25 -4.44 -2.12
CA PHE A 189 -1.41 -4.95 -2.84
C PHE A 189 -1.49 -4.32 -4.23
N GLN A 190 -1.60 -5.17 -5.24
CA GLN A 190 -1.54 -4.79 -6.66
C GLN A 190 -2.65 -5.49 -7.47
N PRO A 191 -3.93 -5.38 -7.04
CA PRO A 191 -5.01 -6.21 -7.57
C PRO A 191 -5.26 -5.98 -9.06
N ALA A 192 -5.25 -4.73 -9.52
CA ALA A 192 -5.44 -4.37 -10.92
C ALA A 192 -4.31 -4.90 -11.81
N LYS A 193 -3.05 -4.78 -11.37
CA LYS A 193 -1.86 -5.26 -12.10
C LYS A 193 -1.84 -6.79 -12.20
N ILE A 194 -2.21 -7.46 -11.12
CA ILE A 194 -2.19 -8.93 -11.02
C ILE A 194 -3.43 -9.55 -11.68
N GLY A 195 -4.52 -8.80 -11.81
CA GLY A 195 -5.80 -9.32 -12.30
C GLY A 195 -6.55 -10.16 -11.26
N ASN A 196 -6.32 -9.89 -9.96
CA ASN A 196 -6.98 -10.61 -8.87
C ASN A 196 -7.26 -9.66 -7.68
N PRO A 197 -8.46 -9.62 -7.09
CA PRO A 197 -8.78 -8.72 -5.97
C PRO A 197 -7.88 -8.86 -4.74
N CYS A 198 -7.31 -10.05 -4.53
CA CYS A 198 -6.39 -10.39 -3.45
C CYS A 198 -4.91 -10.39 -3.93
N GLY A 199 -4.62 -9.83 -5.09
CA GLY A 199 -3.26 -9.83 -5.64
C GLY A 199 -2.29 -9.02 -4.78
N LEU A 200 -1.26 -9.69 -4.25
CA LEU A 200 -0.14 -9.09 -3.53
C LEU A 200 1.16 -9.23 -4.35
N GLN A 201 1.85 -8.11 -4.54
CA GLN A 201 3.21 -8.10 -5.07
C GLN A 201 4.21 -8.06 -3.92
N ILE A 202 5.03 -9.10 -3.84
CA ILE A 202 6.17 -9.18 -2.93
C ILE A 202 7.43 -8.86 -3.74
N THR A 203 8.25 -7.95 -3.25
CA THR A 203 9.56 -7.66 -3.83
C THR A 203 10.66 -7.93 -2.81
N TYR A 204 11.80 -8.40 -3.28
CA TYR A 204 12.99 -8.58 -2.45
C TYR A 204 14.25 -8.42 -3.28
N LEU A 205 15.38 -8.17 -2.64
CA LEU A 205 16.66 -8.10 -3.32
C LEU A 205 17.25 -9.51 -3.47
N ARG A 206 17.54 -9.89 -4.71
CA ARG A 206 18.30 -11.09 -5.06
C ARG A 206 19.49 -10.67 -5.89
N ASP A 207 20.70 -10.94 -5.40
CA ASP A 207 21.95 -10.52 -6.04
C ASP A 207 21.91 -9.02 -6.37
N ASN A 208 21.32 -8.25 -5.43
CA ASN A 208 21.06 -6.80 -5.51
C ASN A 208 20.26 -6.31 -6.73
N SER A 209 19.53 -7.21 -7.40
CA SER A 209 18.44 -6.86 -8.30
C SER A 209 17.09 -7.14 -7.64
N THR A 210 16.12 -6.27 -7.89
CA THR A 210 14.76 -6.47 -7.37
C THR A 210 14.09 -7.63 -8.09
N ARG A 211 13.66 -8.63 -7.31
CA ARG A 211 12.85 -9.74 -7.78
C ARG A 211 11.38 -9.53 -7.39
N ASN A 212 10.50 -9.53 -8.38
CA ASN A 212 9.05 -9.56 -8.18
C ASN A 212 8.54 -10.99 -8.00
N ILE A 213 7.64 -11.15 -7.03
CA ILE A 213 6.84 -12.35 -6.78
C ILE A 213 5.38 -11.88 -6.67
N PHE A 214 4.52 -12.45 -7.51
CA PHE A 214 3.09 -12.14 -7.51
C PHE A 214 2.33 -13.32 -6.92
N VAL A 215 1.55 -13.06 -5.89
CA VAL A 215 0.79 -14.08 -5.15
C VAL A 215 -0.64 -13.61 -4.91
N TYR A 216 -1.54 -14.54 -4.67
CA TYR A 216 -2.85 -14.27 -4.08
C TYR A 216 -3.30 -15.46 -3.23
N HIS A 217 -4.34 -15.23 -2.44
CA HIS A 217 -5.14 -16.26 -1.81
C HIS A 217 -6.62 -16.03 -2.19
N GLU A 218 -7.41 -17.10 -2.25
CA GLU A 218 -8.84 -16.99 -2.58
C GLU A 218 -9.62 -16.32 -1.45
N ASP A 219 -9.28 -16.67 -0.21
CA ASP A 219 -9.74 -15.94 0.97
C ASP A 219 -8.95 -14.63 1.14
N SER A 220 -9.68 -13.53 1.15
CA SER A 220 -9.15 -12.18 1.35
C SER A 220 -8.65 -11.92 2.77
N LYS A 221 -9.21 -12.56 3.80
CA LYS A 221 -8.68 -12.49 5.17
C LYS A 221 -7.30 -13.12 5.21
N GLU A 222 -7.15 -14.35 4.71
CA GLU A 222 -5.84 -15.04 4.69
C GLU A 222 -4.76 -14.22 3.98
N MET A 223 -5.12 -13.54 2.88
CA MET A 223 -4.19 -12.68 2.16
C MET A 223 -3.77 -11.45 2.97
N VAL A 224 -4.72 -10.81 3.68
CA VAL A 224 -4.42 -9.68 4.56
C VAL A 224 -3.63 -10.13 5.79
N ASP A 225 -3.92 -11.30 6.36
CA ASP A 225 -3.15 -11.87 7.47
C ASP A 225 -1.70 -12.14 7.05
N TRP A 226 -1.45 -12.65 5.83
CA TRP A 226 -0.09 -12.77 5.28
C TRP A 226 0.62 -11.42 5.16
N PHE A 227 -0.08 -10.40 4.66
CA PHE A 227 0.46 -9.04 4.55
C PHE A 227 0.78 -8.45 5.93
N THR A 228 -0.12 -8.61 6.91
CA THR A 228 0.06 -8.17 8.29
C THR A 228 1.21 -8.92 8.97
N ALA A 229 1.36 -10.23 8.75
CA ALA A 229 2.47 -11.01 9.30
C ALA A 229 3.82 -10.55 8.74
N ILE A 230 3.90 -10.24 7.43
CA ILE A 230 5.10 -9.65 6.83
C ILE A 230 5.44 -8.30 7.48
N ARG A 231 4.42 -7.47 7.77
CA ARG A 231 4.59 -6.19 8.48
C ARG A 231 5.07 -6.40 9.91
N ALA A 232 4.51 -7.34 10.66
CA ALA A 232 4.93 -7.69 12.02
C ALA A 232 6.41 -8.11 12.05
N ALA A 233 6.79 -9.03 11.15
CA ALA A 233 8.16 -9.50 11.06
C ALA A 233 9.16 -8.39 10.70
N ARG A 234 8.77 -7.46 9.82
CA ARG A 234 9.56 -6.27 9.51
C ARG A 234 9.62 -5.28 10.66
N PHE A 235 8.55 -5.16 11.46
CA PHE A 235 8.49 -4.28 12.61
C PHE A 235 9.46 -4.74 13.71
N HIS A 236 9.39 -6.02 14.07
CA HIS A 236 10.31 -6.60 15.04
C HIS A 236 11.77 -6.54 14.58
N TYR A 237 12.03 -6.78 13.29
CA TYR A 237 13.37 -6.58 12.71
C TYR A 237 13.85 -5.13 12.89
N GLN A 238 13.02 -4.14 12.55
CA GLN A 238 13.40 -2.73 12.66
C GLN A 238 13.58 -2.28 14.11
N LYS A 239 12.78 -2.78 15.05
CA LYS A 239 12.96 -2.51 16.48
C LYS A 239 14.31 -2.98 17.00
N VAL A 240 14.80 -4.12 16.51
CA VAL A 240 16.14 -4.64 16.86
C VAL A 240 17.24 -3.86 16.13
N ALA A 241 17.05 -3.56 14.85
CA ALA A 241 18.05 -2.84 14.05
C ALA A 241 18.20 -1.36 14.45
N PHE A 242 17.15 -0.76 15.02
CA PHE A 242 17.06 0.65 15.38
C PHE A 242 16.44 0.83 16.78
N PRO A 243 17.17 0.48 17.87
CA PRO A 243 16.61 0.41 19.23
C PRO A 243 16.11 1.74 19.81
N GLY A 244 16.45 2.88 19.20
CA GLY A 244 15.96 4.21 19.58
C GLY A 244 14.80 4.74 18.73
N ALA A 245 14.34 3.99 17.72
CA ALA A 245 13.27 4.45 16.84
C ALA A 245 11.88 4.24 17.46
N ASN A 246 11.08 5.30 17.48
CA ASN A 246 9.68 5.24 17.90
C ASN A 246 8.83 4.48 16.85
N ASP A 247 7.62 4.06 17.23
CA ASP A 247 6.73 3.32 16.34
C ASP A 247 6.30 4.16 15.13
N GLU A 248 6.08 5.46 15.34
CA GLU A 248 5.62 6.41 14.31
C GLU A 248 6.60 6.53 13.13
N ASP A 249 7.90 6.40 13.39
CA ASP A 249 8.97 6.45 12.39
C ASP A 249 9.13 5.11 11.65
N LEU A 250 8.85 3.99 12.33
CA LEU A 250 9.03 2.63 11.81
C LEU A 250 7.83 2.15 11.00
N VAL A 251 6.61 2.37 11.49
CA VAL A 251 5.36 1.87 10.91
C VAL A 251 5.20 2.22 9.41
N PRO A 252 5.51 3.45 8.96
CA PRO A 252 5.44 3.81 7.53
C PRO A 252 6.45 3.06 6.64
N ARG A 253 7.48 2.43 7.22
CA ARG A 253 8.57 1.75 6.49
C ARG A 253 8.43 0.23 6.47
N LEU A 254 7.43 -0.31 7.18
CA LEU A 254 7.17 -1.75 7.27
C LEU A 254 6.78 -2.34 5.92
N THR A 255 5.90 -1.69 5.19
CA THR A 255 5.61 -2.00 3.78
C THR A 255 5.35 -0.70 3.07
N ARG A 256 5.77 -0.61 1.81
CA ARG A 256 5.67 0.61 1.02
C ARG A 256 4.90 0.34 -0.25
N ASN A 257 3.87 1.15 -0.47
CA ASN A 257 3.26 1.27 -1.78
C ASN A 257 4.23 2.00 -2.72
N PHE A 258 4.17 1.67 -4.01
CA PHE A 258 4.97 2.38 -5.00
C PHE A 258 4.47 3.81 -5.16
N MET A 259 5.39 4.76 -5.21
CA MET A 259 5.08 6.18 -5.27
C MET A 259 4.33 6.54 -6.56
N LYS A 260 4.73 5.92 -7.66
CA LYS A 260 4.05 5.98 -8.95
C LYS A 260 4.44 4.78 -9.80
N GLU A 261 3.50 4.33 -10.62
CA GLU A 261 3.73 3.35 -11.65
C GLU A 261 3.02 3.76 -12.93
N GLY A 262 3.46 3.20 -14.06
CA GLY A 262 2.87 3.50 -15.35
C GLY A 262 3.85 3.28 -16.49
N PHE A 263 3.34 3.36 -17.72
CA PHE A 263 4.20 3.29 -18.88
C PHE A 263 4.90 4.64 -19.11
N MET A 264 6.15 4.58 -19.57
CA MET A 264 6.88 5.68 -20.21
C MET A 264 7.71 5.09 -21.35
N GLU A 265 8.05 5.91 -22.35
CA GLU A 265 9.11 5.58 -23.30
C GLU A 265 10.47 5.95 -22.72
N LYS A 266 11.52 5.18 -23.04
CA LYS A 266 12.91 5.51 -22.69
C LYS A 266 13.90 5.17 -23.79
N THR A 267 14.98 5.93 -23.89
CA THR A 267 16.15 5.59 -24.73
C THR A 267 17.30 4.98 -23.90
N GLY A 268 18.34 4.49 -24.57
CA GLY A 268 19.56 3.94 -23.98
C GLY A 268 20.54 5.02 -23.52
N PRO A 269 21.72 4.63 -23.01
CA PRO A 269 22.69 5.55 -22.43
C PRO A 269 23.35 6.49 -23.44
N ARG A 270 23.37 6.14 -24.74
CA ARG A 270 23.95 6.99 -25.79
C ARG A 270 22.94 7.98 -26.37
N HIS A 271 21.67 7.86 -25.98
CA HIS A 271 20.53 8.66 -26.47
C HIS A 271 20.28 8.59 -27.98
N THR A 272 21.02 7.72 -28.69
CA THR A 272 20.82 7.41 -30.11
C THR A 272 20.04 6.12 -30.32
N GLU A 273 19.87 5.32 -29.27
CA GLU A 273 19.00 4.15 -29.32
C GLU A 273 17.53 4.59 -29.46
N GLY A 274 16.74 3.86 -30.24
CA GLY A 274 15.30 4.12 -30.35
C GLY A 274 14.59 4.05 -28.99
N PHE A 275 13.59 4.90 -28.80
CA PHE A 275 12.77 4.90 -27.60
C PHE A 275 11.96 3.59 -27.51
N LYS A 276 11.86 3.05 -26.30
CA LYS A 276 11.10 1.82 -26.03
C LYS A 276 10.13 2.05 -24.88
N LYS A 277 8.85 1.73 -25.08
CA LYS A 277 7.83 1.68 -24.03
C LYS A 277 8.21 0.66 -22.96
N ARG A 278 8.20 1.07 -21.69
CA ARG A 278 8.49 0.24 -20.52
C ARG A 278 7.52 0.57 -19.40
N TRP A 279 7.16 -0.42 -18.60
CA TRP A 279 6.44 -0.21 -17.35
C TRP A 279 7.44 0.25 -16.30
N PHE A 280 7.21 1.42 -15.69
CA PHE A 280 8.04 1.94 -14.62
C PHE A 280 7.36 1.77 -13.28
N THR A 281 8.16 1.48 -12.26
CA THR A 281 7.75 1.41 -10.86
C THR A 281 8.74 2.22 -10.03
N MET A 282 8.25 3.22 -9.30
CA MET A 282 9.04 4.01 -8.37
C MET A 282 8.83 3.53 -6.94
N ASP A 283 9.77 2.74 -6.42
CA ASP A 283 9.81 2.30 -5.02
C ASP A 283 10.80 3.19 -4.27
N ASP A 284 10.27 4.25 -3.65
CA ASP A 284 11.08 5.25 -2.96
C ASP A 284 12.18 5.83 -3.87
N ARG A 285 13.47 5.65 -3.53
CA ARG A 285 14.61 6.09 -4.37
C ARG A 285 14.95 5.14 -5.53
N ARG A 286 14.29 4.00 -5.67
CA ARG A 286 14.59 2.99 -6.71
C ARG A 286 13.55 3.05 -7.82
N LEU A 287 13.95 3.59 -8.97
CA LEU A 287 13.17 3.56 -10.21
C LEU A 287 13.51 2.29 -10.99
N MET A 288 12.54 1.42 -11.17
CA MET A 288 12.68 0.16 -11.91
C MET A 288 11.88 0.25 -13.21
N TYR A 289 12.37 -0.37 -14.29
CA TYR A 289 11.61 -0.47 -15.53
C TYR A 289 11.60 -1.88 -16.13
N PHE A 290 10.43 -2.28 -16.62
CA PHE A 290 10.09 -3.64 -17.04
C PHE A 290 9.57 -3.64 -18.48
N LYS A 291 9.65 -4.79 -19.17
CA LYS A 291 8.99 -4.94 -20.47
C LYS A 291 7.49 -5.10 -20.24
N ASP A 292 7.13 -5.95 -19.30
CA ASP A 292 5.76 -6.21 -18.85
C ASP A 292 5.61 -5.90 -17.34
N PRO A 293 4.47 -5.37 -16.86
CA PRO A 293 4.27 -5.08 -15.44
C PRO A 293 4.42 -6.29 -14.51
N LEU A 294 4.20 -7.51 -15.03
CA LEU A 294 4.32 -8.77 -14.30
C LEU A 294 5.65 -9.49 -14.55
N ASP A 295 6.64 -8.81 -15.15
CA ASP A 295 8.00 -9.35 -15.29
C ASP A 295 8.61 -9.63 -13.90
N ALA A 296 9.27 -10.78 -13.78
CA ALA A 296 9.93 -11.18 -12.55
C ALA A 296 11.14 -10.28 -12.19
N TYR A 297 11.81 -9.70 -13.19
CA TYR A 297 13.01 -8.88 -13.00
C TYR A 297 12.92 -7.62 -13.83
N ALA A 298 13.46 -6.53 -13.31
CA ALA A 298 13.59 -5.28 -14.05
C ALA A 298 14.59 -5.45 -15.21
N ARG A 299 14.33 -4.75 -16.31
CA ARG A 299 15.29 -4.58 -17.40
C ARG A 299 16.43 -3.65 -17.01
N GLY A 300 16.19 -2.78 -16.04
CA GLY A 300 17.19 -1.99 -15.37
C GLY A 300 16.57 -1.22 -14.22
N GLU A 301 17.46 -0.70 -13.39
CA GLU A 301 17.12 -0.04 -12.14
C GLU A 301 17.98 1.22 -12.02
N VAL A 302 17.42 2.28 -11.45
CA VAL A 302 18.05 3.58 -11.32
C VAL A 302 17.83 4.08 -9.90
N PHE A 303 18.90 4.52 -9.26
CA PHE A 303 18.81 5.23 -7.99
C PHE A 303 18.53 6.71 -8.24
N ILE A 304 17.56 7.28 -7.52
CA ILE A 304 17.19 8.70 -7.54
C ILE A 304 17.59 9.31 -6.20
N GLY A 305 18.78 9.94 -6.17
CA GLY A 305 19.29 10.64 -5.00
C GLY A 305 18.65 12.00 -4.80
N SER A 306 19.27 12.83 -3.95
CA SER A 306 18.78 14.18 -3.68
C SER A 306 19.46 15.24 -4.54
N LYS A 307 18.89 16.45 -4.54
CA LYS A 307 19.46 17.61 -5.23
C LYS A 307 20.86 17.98 -4.72
N GLU A 308 21.12 17.79 -3.42
CA GLU A 308 22.45 17.99 -2.80
C GLU A 308 23.49 17.03 -3.40
N ASN A 309 23.05 15.86 -3.87
CA ASN A 309 23.87 14.86 -4.54
C ASN A 309 23.84 14.98 -6.08
N ARG A 310 23.50 16.16 -6.61
CA ARG A 310 23.47 16.48 -8.05
C ARG A 310 22.44 15.70 -8.86
N TYR A 311 21.36 15.25 -8.23
CA TYR A 311 20.20 14.71 -8.94
C TYR A 311 19.25 15.85 -9.32
N THR A 312 18.74 15.81 -10.56
CA THR A 312 17.81 16.82 -11.06
C THR A 312 16.69 16.16 -11.86
N VAL A 313 15.53 16.82 -11.91
CA VAL A 313 14.40 16.44 -12.77
C VAL A 313 13.84 17.68 -13.44
N VAL A 314 13.72 17.65 -14.77
CA VAL A 314 13.19 18.75 -15.57
C VAL A 314 12.19 18.23 -16.59
N ALA A 315 11.19 19.06 -16.90
CA ALA A 315 10.25 18.82 -17.98
C ALA A 315 10.93 19.04 -19.34
N GLY A 316 10.61 18.19 -20.30
CA GLY A 316 11.15 18.24 -21.66
C GLY A 316 12.35 17.33 -21.91
N LEU A 317 12.68 17.18 -23.18
CA LEU A 317 13.89 16.50 -23.67
C LEU A 317 14.85 17.54 -24.27
N PRO A 318 16.16 17.26 -24.29
CA PRO A 318 17.11 18.10 -25.02
C PRO A 318 16.70 18.25 -26.51
N PRO A 319 16.90 19.42 -27.14
CA PRO A 319 16.45 19.68 -28.52
C PRO A 319 17.02 18.73 -29.59
N SER A 320 18.17 18.10 -29.32
CA SER A 320 18.84 17.17 -30.23
C SER A 320 18.23 15.77 -30.26
N ILE A 321 17.28 15.47 -29.38
CA ILE A 321 16.74 14.12 -29.21
C ILE A 321 15.60 13.89 -30.20
N GLN A 322 15.66 12.75 -30.89
CA GLN A 322 14.68 12.32 -31.88
C GLN A 322 14.23 10.88 -31.59
N GLY A 323 13.19 10.42 -32.30
CA GLY A 323 12.74 9.02 -32.27
C GLY A 323 11.87 8.63 -31.08
N TYR A 324 11.32 9.59 -30.34
CA TYR A 324 10.25 9.37 -29.37
C TYR A 324 8.89 9.59 -30.03
N HIS A 325 7.88 8.81 -29.63
CA HIS A 325 6.51 8.95 -30.12
C HIS A 325 5.64 9.73 -29.14
N TRP A 326 5.93 9.59 -27.86
CA TRP A 326 5.22 10.24 -26.77
C TRP A 326 5.74 11.68 -26.55
N LYS A 327 4.85 12.67 -26.52
CA LYS A 327 5.23 14.08 -26.70
C LYS A 327 5.76 14.75 -25.44
N TYR A 328 5.50 14.18 -24.26
CA TYR A 328 5.72 14.86 -22.98
C TYR A 328 7.00 14.33 -22.30
N GLY A 329 8.12 14.99 -22.58
CA GLY A 329 9.45 14.58 -22.15
C GLY A 329 9.76 14.77 -20.66
N ILE A 330 10.59 13.92 -20.07
CA ILE A 330 11.18 14.10 -18.73
C ILE A 330 12.67 13.81 -18.83
N THR A 331 13.49 14.72 -18.34
CA THR A 331 14.95 14.52 -18.22
C THR A 331 15.33 14.41 -16.75
N ILE A 332 15.90 13.27 -16.36
CA ILE A 332 16.49 13.07 -15.04
C ILE A 332 18.01 13.15 -15.18
N GLY A 333 18.62 14.12 -14.51
CA GLY A 333 20.07 14.20 -14.33
C GLY A 333 20.51 13.38 -13.13
N THR A 334 21.50 12.52 -13.32
CA THR A 334 22.26 11.87 -12.24
C THR A 334 23.73 12.26 -12.37
N PRO A 335 24.58 12.03 -11.35
CA PRO A 335 26.02 12.30 -11.45
C PRO A 335 26.71 11.62 -12.64
N ASP A 336 26.24 10.42 -13.02
CA ASP A 336 26.90 9.59 -14.03
C ASP A 336 26.31 9.76 -15.43
N ARG A 337 24.99 9.96 -15.54
CA ARG A 337 24.32 10.13 -16.83
C ARG A 337 22.97 10.83 -16.75
N LYS A 338 22.46 11.25 -17.92
CA LYS A 338 21.08 11.71 -18.10
C LYS A 338 20.20 10.55 -18.55
N PHE A 339 19.02 10.45 -17.94
CA PHE A 339 17.95 9.56 -18.36
C PHE A 339 16.85 10.37 -19.02
N LEU A 340 16.41 9.90 -20.18
CA LEU A 340 15.43 10.58 -21.01
C LEU A 340 14.19 9.69 -21.13
N PHE A 341 13.07 10.22 -20.68
CA PHE A 341 11.78 9.55 -20.71
C PHE A 341 10.76 10.39 -21.47
N ALA A 342 9.72 9.76 -21.98
CA ALA A 342 8.56 10.46 -22.51
C ALA A 342 7.27 9.81 -22.00
N CYS A 343 6.25 10.63 -21.77
CA CYS A 343 4.91 10.26 -21.32
C CYS A 343 3.87 10.51 -22.43
N GLU A 344 2.81 9.71 -22.44
CA GLU A 344 1.75 9.79 -23.44
C GLU A 344 0.93 11.07 -23.28
N THR A 345 0.67 11.47 -22.03
CA THR A 345 -0.11 12.66 -21.69
C THR A 345 0.65 13.65 -20.80
N GLU A 346 0.25 14.92 -20.84
CA GLU A 346 0.79 15.97 -19.97
C GLU A 346 0.48 15.70 -18.49
N ALA A 347 -0.70 15.14 -18.20
CA ALA A 347 -1.09 14.80 -16.83
C ALA A 347 -0.16 13.74 -16.24
N GLU A 348 0.14 12.67 -16.98
CA GLU A 348 1.09 11.66 -16.54
C GLU A 348 2.49 12.23 -16.35
N GLN A 349 2.93 13.12 -17.24
CA GLN A 349 4.22 13.80 -17.13
C GLN A 349 4.30 14.60 -15.83
N LYS A 350 3.28 15.42 -15.53
CA LYS A 350 3.20 16.22 -14.30
C LYS A 350 3.24 15.33 -13.06
N ASP A 351 2.49 14.23 -13.05
CA ASP A 351 2.50 13.28 -11.94
C ASP A 351 3.86 12.60 -11.73
N TRP A 352 4.53 12.19 -12.83
CA TRP A 352 5.86 11.59 -12.76
C TRP A 352 6.89 12.59 -12.25
N ILE A 353 6.88 13.81 -12.76
CA ILE A 353 7.75 14.89 -12.28
C ILE A 353 7.50 15.16 -10.79
N ALA A 354 6.24 15.23 -10.35
CA ALA A 354 5.90 15.43 -8.94
C ALA A 354 6.44 14.30 -8.06
N ALA A 355 6.35 13.04 -8.50
CA ALA A 355 6.91 11.89 -7.80
C ALA A 355 8.45 11.98 -7.70
N PHE A 356 9.14 12.29 -8.80
CA PHE A 356 10.60 12.49 -8.81
C PHE A 356 11.03 13.66 -7.93
N GLN A 357 10.35 14.81 -8.02
CA GLN A 357 10.65 16.00 -7.22
C GLN A 357 10.50 15.73 -5.73
N ARG A 358 9.49 14.95 -5.30
CA ARG A 358 9.32 14.56 -3.90
C ARG A 358 10.54 13.82 -3.35
N VAL A 359 11.18 12.99 -4.18
CA VAL A 359 12.39 12.24 -3.78
C VAL A 359 13.66 13.07 -3.89
N VAL A 360 13.81 13.85 -4.96
CA VAL A 360 14.97 14.71 -5.19
C VAL A 360 15.07 15.82 -4.14
N ASN A 361 13.94 16.35 -3.68
CA ASN A 361 13.91 17.40 -2.66
C ASN A 361 14.04 16.85 -1.23
N ARG A 362 13.94 15.54 -1.03
CA ARG A 362 14.14 14.90 0.29
C ARG A 362 15.65 14.66 0.50
N PRO A 363 16.25 15.11 1.61
CA PRO A 363 17.62 14.75 1.97
C PRO A 363 17.82 13.22 2.04
N MET A 364 19.03 12.76 1.73
CA MET A 364 19.36 11.33 1.84
C MET A 364 19.61 10.92 3.29
N MET A 365 19.06 9.78 3.69
CA MET A 365 19.35 9.14 4.98
C MET A 365 20.70 8.42 4.93
N PRO A 366 21.40 8.25 6.08
CA PRO A 366 22.71 7.59 6.12
C PRO A 366 22.77 6.24 5.38
N GLN A 367 21.76 5.39 5.57
CA GLN A 367 21.64 4.09 4.90
C GLN A 367 21.42 4.18 3.37
N GLU A 368 20.86 5.28 2.86
CA GLU A 368 20.62 5.48 1.43
C GLU A 368 21.92 5.75 0.66
N TYR A 369 22.95 6.30 1.31
CA TYR A 369 24.28 6.48 0.69
C TYR A 369 24.95 5.15 0.34
N ALA A 370 24.82 4.14 1.21
CA ALA A 370 25.32 2.80 0.93
C ALA A 370 24.58 2.16 -0.27
N VAL A 371 23.27 2.41 -0.39
CA VAL A 371 22.48 1.96 -1.53
C VAL A 371 22.90 2.68 -2.82
N GLU A 372 23.07 4.00 -2.79
CA GLU A 372 23.55 4.79 -3.94
C GLU A 372 24.92 4.29 -4.43
N ALA A 373 25.86 4.04 -3.50
CA ALA A 373 27.18 3.52 -3.83
C ALA A 373 27.08 2.19 -4.58
N TYR A 374 26.18 1.29 -4.18
CA TYR A 374 25.97 0.03 -4.90
C TYR A 374 25.50 0.26 -6.35
N PHE A 375 24.63 1.24 -6.61
CA PHE A 375 24.17 1.54 -7.97
C PHE A 375 25.27 2.12 -8.86
N LYS A 376 26.22 2.86 -8.28
CA LYS A 376 27.39 3.42 -9.00
C LYS A 376 28.39 2.34 -9.43
N HIS A 377 28.56 1.30 -8.61
CA HIS A 377 29.55 0.24 -8.82
C HIS A 377 28.96 -1.03 -9.45
N LYS A 378 27.70 -0.99 -9.91
CA LYS A 378 27.09 -2.11 -10.61
C LYS A 378 27.76 -2.21 -11.99
N PRO A 379 28.46 -3.31 -12.31
CA PRO A 379 29.20 -3.45 -13.56
C PRO A 379 28.30 -3.41 -14.80
#